data_AF-A0A7X7VGT9-F1
#
_entry.id   AF-A0A7X7VGT9-F1
#
_cell.length_a   1.000
_cell.length_b   1.000
_cell.length_c   1.000
_cell.angle_alpha   90.00
_cell.angle_beta   90.00
_cell.angle_gamma   90.00
#
_symmetry.space_group_name_H-M   'P 1'
#
loop_
_entity.id
_entity.type
_entity.pdbx_description
1 polymer ?
#
loop_
_entity_poly.entity_id
_entity_poly.type
_entity_poly.pdbx_seq_one_letter_code
_entity_poly.pdbx_strand_id
1 'polypeptide(L)'
;MPAGLRTLKLSPEATKLINAGGADLLRRLGADAVRDVVYRVMIGHNLRDSTEELTRRKLLTLNAAILHFFAEGIHTNPNFLDEVPSIAADMLVRRGLSKDQKWLAYWVLGLTDKQFQNVLRDSHSALTEYAATYTHTTADVVCQSSSHYGEATGDLKLGGLSIPLDWRFLSYLFTAIGSSTLTVRGSDKSAYGKLFEHLILGSLLTIMGFRFVPKGTPGDGRMVFWLSERGAKRESDATCLFQKGTGIRFDIGFIGRGNSEITLDKVTRFEHDPMIAGVSTSTRTIIIVDRLGEKSTVEASANRMGDSVLQMSMQYWPRQVARELNLTFSGFQHPLLSANDQETGPIIRRALDEVEILSFVE
;
A
#
# COMPACT_ATOMS: atom_id res chain seq x y z
N MET A 1 5.47 -12.73 -39.61
CA MET A 1 4.89 -11.85 -38.58
C MET A 1 4.55 -10.51 -39.23
N PRO A 2 3.28 -10.25 -39.62
CA PRO A 2 2.85 -8.93 -40.07
C PRO A 2 3.03 -7.91 -38.93
N ALA A 3 3.35 -6.66 -39.29
CA ALA A 3 3.90 -5.65 -38.39
C ALA A 3 2.87 -4.85 -37.55
N GLY A 4 1.75 -5.46 -37.13
CA GLY A 4 0.62 -4.70 -36.57
C GLY A 4 0.75 -4.22 -35.12
N LEU A 5 1.07 -5.10 -34.16
CA LEU A 5 1.14 -4.74 -32.74
C LEU A 5 2.33 -5.43 -32.07
N ARG A 6 3.49 -4.76 -32.03
CA ARG A 6 4.67 -5.23 -31.29
C ARG A 6 4.70 -4.78 -29.83
N THR A 7 3.72 -3.97 -29.40
CA THR A 7 3.70 -3.36 -28.07
C THR A 7 2.28 -3.04 -27.64
N LEU A 8 1.89 -3.52 -26.47
CA LEU A 8 0.64 -3.21 -25.80
C LEU A 8 0.80 -1.90 -25.01
N LYS A 9 -0.19 -1.01 -25.08
CA LYS A 9 -0.21 0.27 -24.35
C LYS A 9 -1.64 0.63 -23.95
N LEU A 10 -1.80 1.19 -22.76
CA LEU A 10 -3.04 1.84 -22.33
C LEU A 10 -3.06 3.31 -22.77
N SER A 11 -4.20 3.98 -22.56
CA SER A 11 -4.31 5.43 -22.74
C SER A 11 -3.36 6.19 -21.80
N PRO A 12 -2.92 7.40 -22.19
CA PRO A 12 -2.05 8.23 -21.34
C PRO A 12 -2.62 8.47 -19.93
N GLU A 13 -3.93 8.61 -19.79
CA GLU A 13 -4.63 8.80 -18.51
C GLU A 13 -4.49 7.55 -17.62
N ALA A 14 -4.65 6.37 -18.20
CA ALA A 14 -4.50 5.11 -17.49
C ALA A 14 -3.04 4.84 -17.09
N THR A 15 -2.09 5.15 -17.97
CA THR A 15 -0.66 5.10 -17.65
C THR A 15 -0.30 6.03 -16.48
N LYS A 16 -0.85 7.25 -16.43
CA LYS A 16 -0.69 8.16 -15.29
C LYS A 16 -1.22 7.55 -13.99
N LEU A 17 -2.35 6.83 -14.04
CA LEU A 17 -2.92 6.17 -12.85
C LEU A 17 -2.07 5.01 -12.35
N ILE A 18 -1.49 4.20 -13.24
CA ILE A 18 -0.58 3.09 -12.86
C ILE A 18 0.69 3.63 -12.20
N ASN A 19 1.21 4.73 -12.72
CA ASN A 19 2.45 5.33 -12.26
C ASN A 19 2.25 6.25 -11.03
N ALA A 20 1.02 6.62 -10.70
CA ALA A 20 0.72 7.42 -9.52
C ALA A 20 1.13 6.69 -8.22
N GLY A 21 1.98 7.34 -7.43
CA GLY A 21 2.42 6.87 -6.11
C GLY A 21 1.76 7.61 -4.94
N GLY A 22 2.23 7.36 -3.73
CA GLY A 22 1.73 8.04 -2.51
C GLY A 22 1.87 9.57 -2.58
N ALA A 23 2.95 10.10 -3.16
CA ALA A 23 3.13 11.54 -3.32
C ALA A 23 2.10 12.17 -4.28
N ASP A 24 1.67 11.43 -5.32
CA ASP A 24 0.59 11.89 -6.21
C ASP A 24 -0.76 11.91 -5.49
N LEU A 25 -0.97 11.00 -4.53
CA LEU A 25 -2.14 11.01 -3.65
C LEU A 25 -2.21 12.32 -2.85
N LEU A 26 -1.10 12.70 -2.22
CA LEU A 26 -1.03 13.93 -1.42
C LEU A 26 -1.34 15.17 -2.24
N ARG A 27 -0.76 15.25 -3.45
CA ARG A 27 -1.02 16.36 -4.37
C ARG A 27 -2.49 16.46 -4.77
N ARG A 28 -3.21 15.33 -4.83
CA ARG A 28 -4.65 15.30 -5.15
C ARG A 28 -5.55 15.61 -3.95
N LEU A 29 -5.17 15.13 -2.76
CA LEU A 29 -5.95 15.32 -1.53
C LEU A 29 -5.76 16.73 -0.95
N GLY A 30 -4.54 17.28 -1.03
CA GLY A 30 -4.16 18.52 -0.35
C GLY A 30 -3.86 18.30 1.13
N ALA A 31 -3.14 19.24 1.75
CA ALA A 31 -2.68 19.13 3.14
C ALA A 31 -3.85 18.96 4.13
N ASP A 32 -4.95 19.68 3.93
CA ASP A 32 -6.08 19.67 4.87
C ASP A 32 -6.84 18.34 4.88
N ALA A 33 -7.04 17.73 3.72
CA ALA A 33 -7.63 16.40 3.64
C ALA A 33 -6.71 15.35 4.28
N VAL A 34 -5.38 15.49 4.09
CA VAL A 34 -4.40 14.60 4.74
C VAL A 34 -4.45 14.75 6.26
N ARG A 35 -4.51 15.99 6.78
CA ARG A 35 -4.71 16.27 8.21
C ARG A 35 -5.98 15.62 8.75
N ASP A 36 -7.08 15.69 8.00
CA ASP A 36 -8.35 15.06 8.42
C ASP A 36 -8.24 13.53 8.50
N VAL A 37 -7.57 12.90 7.54
CA VAL A 37 -7.31 11.45 7.59
C VAL A 37 -6.43 11.08 8.78
N VAL A 38 -5.34 11.82 9.02
CA VAL A 38 -4.46 11.58 10.18
C VAL A 38 -5.22 11.78 11.50
N TYR A 39 -6.01 12.86 11.61
CA TYR A 39 -6.87 13.11 12.76
C TYR A 39 -7.83 11.95 13.02
N ARG A 40 -8.54 11.49 11.98
CA ARG A 40 -9.46 10.36 12.04
C ARG A 40 -8.79 9.09 12.57
N VAL A 41 -7.57 8.78 12.10
CA VAL A 41 -6.81 7.63 12.60
C VAL A 41 -6.40 7.82 14.06
N MET A 42 -5.99 9.03 14.47
CA MET A 42 -5.62 9.35 15.86
C MET A 42 -6.79 9.22 16.85
N ILE A 43 -8.04 9.40 16.40
CA ILE A 43 -9.24 9.19 17.23
C ILE A 43 -9.85 7.79 17.08
N GLY A 44 -9.23 6.92 16.28
CA GLY A 44 -9.54 5.49 16.20
C GLY A 44 -10.34 5.01 14.98
N HIS A 45 -10.48 5.84 13.94
CA HIS A 45 -11.05 5.40 12.67
C HIS A 45 -10.06 4.59 11.83
N ASN A 46 -10.58 3.75 10.94
CA ASN A 46 -9.74 2.95 10.04
C ASN A 46 -9.24 3.78 8.86
N LEU A 47 -7.93 3.71 8.58
CA LEU A 47 -7.33 4.35 7.40
C LEU A 47 -7.96 3.88 6.08
N ARG A 48 -8.40 2.61 6.01
CA ARG A 48 -8.98 2.02 4.79
C ARG A 48 -10.27 2.71 4.38
N ASP A 49 -11.06 3.17 5.36
CA ASP A 49 -12.30 3.89 5.06
C ASP A 49 -12.01 5.18 4.27
N SER A 50 -10.86 5.81 4.54
CA SER A 50 -10.45 7.05 3.88
C SER A 50 -9.77 6.83 2.53
N THR A 51 -9.30 5.62 2.22
CA THR A 51 -8.53 5.32 1.00
C THR A 51 -9.27 4.40 0.01
N GLU A 52 -10.36 3.76 0.43
CA GLU A 52 -11.16 2.86 -0.43
C GLU A 52 -11.85 3.61 -1.57
N GLU A 53 -12.34 4.85 -1.35
CA GLU A 53 -12.95 5.63 -2.43
C GLU A 53 -11.94 5.92 -3.56
N LEU A 54 -10.72 6.31 -3.18
CA LEU A 54 -9.64 6.62 -4.11
C LEU A 54 -9.21 5.37 -4.89
N THR A 55 -9.07 4.25 -4.19
CA THR A 55 -8.77 2.94 -4.78
C THR A 55 -9.87 2.53 -5.76
N ARG A 56 -11.15 2.68 -5.37
CA ARG A 56 -12.31 2.32 -6.21
C ARG A 56 -12.38 3.17 -7.47
N ARG A 57 -12.16 4.47 -7.36
CA ARG A 57 -12.13 5.38 -8.51
C ARG A 57 -11.01 5.01 -9.50
N LYS A 58 -9.82 4.68 -8.99
CA LYS A 58 -8.69 4.20 -9.79
C LYS A 58 -9.02 2.89 -10.51
N LEU A 59 -9.62 1.92 -9.81
CA LEU A 59 -10.04 0.64 -10.39
C LEU A 59 -11.05 0.80 -11.51
N LEU A 60 -12.14 1.57 -11.29
CA LEU A 60 -13.16 1.77 -12.31
C LEU A 60 -12.60 2.46 -13.56
N THR A 61 -11.72 3.43 -13.38
CA THR A 61 -11.06 4.13 -14.50
C THR A 61 -10.14 3.18 -15.27
N LEU A 62 -9.39 2.33 -14.57
CA LEU A 62 -8.53 1.32 -15.22
C LEU A 62 -9.35 0.24 -15.92
N ASN A 63 -10.47 -0.21 -15.37
CA ASN A 63 -11.36 -1.17 -16.02
C ASN A 63 -11.89 -0.63 -17.36
N ALA A 64 -12.31 0.64 -17.38
CA ALA A 64 -12.72 1.31 -18.62
C ALA A 64 -11.58 1.41 -19.64
N ALA A 65 -10.36 1.71 -19.18
CA ALA A 65 -9.18 1.75 -20.05
C ALA A 65 -8.79 0.37 -20.61
N ILE A 66 -8.92 -0.70 -19.82
CA ILE A 66 -8.68 -2.08 -20.28
C ILE A 66 -9.73 -2.48 -21.33
N LEU A 67 -11.01 -2.16 -21.10
CA LEU A 67 -12.06 -2.37 -22.10
C LEU A 67 -11.73 -1.65 -23.42
N HIS A 68 -11.36 -0.38 -23.35
CA HIS A 68 -10.95 0.40 -24.51
C HIS A 68 -9.71 -0.19 -25.20
N PHE A 69 -8.74 -0.72 -24.45
CA PHE A 69 -7.57 -1.39 -25.01
C PHE A 69 -7.95 -2.62 -25.84
N PHE A 70 -8.86 -3.48 -25.35
CA PHE A 70 -9.34 -4.62 -26.14
C PHE A 70 -10.16 -4.17 -27.35
N ALA A 71 -10.98 -3.13 -27.20
CA ALA A 71 -11.78 -2.56 -28.29
C ALA A 71 -10.91 -2.12 -29.47
N GLU A 72 -9.90 -1.29 -29.18
CA GLU A 72 -8.93 -0.81 -30.17
C GLU A 72 -8.12 -1.95 -30.78
N GLY A 73 -7.71 -2.92 -29.96
CA GLY A 73 -6.98 -4.10 -30.42
C GLY A 73 -7.76 -4.91 -31.45
N ILE A 74 -9.02 -5.24 -31.15
CA ILE A 74 -9.92 -5.98 -32.04
C ILE A 74 -10.22 -5.18 -33.31
N HIS A 75 -10.46 -3.87 -33.17
CA HIS A 75 -10.72 -3.01 -34.32
C HIS A 75 -9.52 -2.93 -35.27
N THR A 76 -8.31 -2.86 -34.72
CA THR A 76 -7.06 -2.74 -35.49
C THR A 76 -6.62 -4.08 -36.08
N ASN A 77 -6.87 -5.19 -35.38
CA ASN A 77 -6.48 -6.53 -35.78
C ASN A 77 -7.62 -7.53 -35.49
N PRO A 78 -8.27 -8.09 -36.52
CA PRO A 78 -9.32 -9.09 -36.34
C PRO A 78 -8.90 -10.33 -35.55
N ASN A 79 -7.61 -10.70 -35.61
CA ASN A 79 -7.04 -11.84 -34.87
C ASN A 79 -6.47 -11.42 -33.50
N PHE A 80 -6.77 -10.22 -33.01
CA PHE A 80 -6.18 -9.70 -31.78
C PHE A 80 -6.37 -10.64 -30.59
N LEU A 81 -7.54 -11.24 -30.42
CA LEU A 81 -7.81 -12.17 -29.32
C LEU A 81 -7.07 -13.52 -29.46
N ASP A 82 -6.57 -13.87 -30.64
CA ASP A 82 -5.66 -15.02 -30.84
C ASP A 82 -4.22 -14.67 -30.51
N GLU A 83 -3.81 -13.44 -30.83
CA GLU A 83 -2.42 -13.02 -30.76
C GLU A 83 -2.05 -12.36 -29.42
N VAL A 84 -3.01 -11.75 -28.71
CA VAL A 84 -2.71 -10.92 -27.53
C VAL A 84 -1.94 -11.66 -26.42
N PRO A 85 -2.20 -12.96 -26.11
CA PRO A 85 -1.40 -13.67 -25.11
C PRO A 85 0.06 -13.85 -25.54
N SER A 86 0.31 -14.18 -26.81
CA SER A 86 1.68 -14.35 -27.32
C SER A 86 2.42 -13.02 -27.41
N ILE A 87 1.74 -11.95 -27.84
CA ILE A 87 2.29 -10.59 -27.83
C ILE A 87 2.70 -10.17 -26.40
N ALA A 88 1.86 -10.45 -25.41
CA ALA A 88 2.15 -10.14 -24.01
C ALA A 88 3.36 -10.92 -23.48
N ALA A 89 3.43 -12.22 -23.76
CA ALA A 89 4.58 -13.06 -23.39
C ALA A 89 5.89 -12.56 -24.03
N ASP A 90 5.86 -12.27 -25.33
CA ASP A 90 7.01 -11.74 -26.07
C ASP A 90 7.47 -10.38 -25.52
N MET A 91 6.54 -9.53 -25.10
CA MET A 91 6.88 -8.26 -24.45
C MET A 91 7.61 -8.49 -23.14
N LEU A 92 7.10 -9.37 -22.29
CA LEU A 92 7.65 -9.62 -20.96
C LEU A 92 9.06 -10.19 -20.98
N VAL A 93 9.46 -10.90 -22.05
CA VAL A 93 10.84 -11.37 -22.26
C VAL A 93 11.80 -10.22 -22.63
N ARG A 94 11.31 -9.10 -23.17
CA ARG A 94 12.15 -7.96 -23.58
C ARG A 94 12.58 -7.12 -22.38
N ARG A 95 13.79 -6.57 -22.46
CA ARG A 95 14.30 -5.59 -21.50
C ARG A 95 13.72 -4.20 -21.77
N GLY A 96 13.66 -3.36 -20.73
CA GLY A 96 13.32 -1.94 -20.86
C GLY A 96 11.83 -1.61 -20.89
N LEU A 97 10.96 -2.52 -20.48
CA LEU A 97 9.54 -2.20 -20.32
C LEU A 97 9.32 -1.19 -19.20
N SER A 98 8.48 -0.20 -19.46
CA SER A 98 7.92 0.65 -18.42
C SER A 98 7.00 -0.16 -17.49
N LYS A 99 6.75 0.35 -16.28
CA LYS A 99 5.89 -0.29 -15.28
C LYS A 99 4.49 -0.58 -15.83
N ASP A 100 3.88 0.38 -16.52
CA ASP A 100 2.54 0.25 -17.09
C ASP A 100 2.49 -0.78 -18.22
N GLN A 101 3.51 -0.84 -19.08
CA GLN A 101 3.58 -1.88 -20.12
C GLN A 101 3.75 -3.27 -19.53
N LYS A 102 4.61 -3.41 -18.51
CA LYS A 102 4.82 -4.68 -17.81
C LYS A 102 3.54 -5.15 -17.13
N TRP A 103 2.85 -4.26 -16.43
CA TRP A 103 1.58 -4.57 -15.76
C TRP A 103 0.50 -4.97 -16.76
N LEU A 104 0.32 -4.22 -17.84
CA LEU A 104 -0.66 -4.56 -18.88
C LEU A 104 -0.38 -5.95 -19.47
N ALA A 105 0.88 -6.26 -19.78
CA ALA A 105 1.25 -7.57 -20.33
C ALA A 105 0.95 -8.71 -19.35
N TYR A 106 1.20 -8.53 -18.04
CA TYR A 106 0.77 -9.51 -17.05
C TYR A 106 -0.75 -9.62 -16.96
N TRP A 107 -1.49 -8.51 -16.96
CA TRP A 107 -2.94 -8.54 -16.81
C TRP A 107 -3.61 -9.28 -17.97
N VAL A 108 -3.17 -9.04 -19.20
CA VAL A 108 -3.65 -9.78 -20.38
C VAL A 108 -3.43 -11.29 -20.25
N LEU A 109 -2.37 -11.72 -19.56
CA LEU A 109 -2.07 -13.12 -19.28
C LEU A 109 -2.75 -13.65 -18.00
N GLY A 110 -3.61 -12.87 -17.34
CA GLY A 110 -4.21 -13.29 -16.07
C GLY A 110 -3.21 -13.37 -14.91
N LEU A 111 -2.12 -12.61 -15.00
CA LEU A 111 -1.05 -12.58 -14.01
C LEU A 111 -0.97 -11.23 -13.28
N THR A 112 -0.35 -11.29 -12.12
CA THR A 112 0.20 -10.15 -11.37
C THR A 112 1.71 -10.36 -11.19
N ASP A 113 2.46 -9.33 -10.81
CA ASP A 113 3.90 -9.49 -10.48
C ASP A 113 4.14 -10.63 -9.46
N LYS A 114 3.25 -10.75 -8.47
CA LYS A 114 3.34 -11.79 -7.44
C LYS A 114 3.03 -13.19 -7.98
N GLN A 115 2.11 -13.31 -8.94
CA GLN A 115 1.87 -14.60 -9.61
C GLN A 115 3.00 -14.95 -10.56
N PHE A 116 3.63 -13.98 -11.24
CA PHE A 116 4.85 -14.26 -12.01
C PHE A 116 5.95 -14.84 -11.10
N GLN A 117 6.15 -14.26 -9.92
CA GLN A 117 7.08 -14.80 -8.90
C GLN A 117 6.67 -16.20 -8.43
N ASN A 118 5.42 -16.39 -8.02
CA ASN A 118 5.01 -17.62 -7.34
C ASN A 118 4.69 -18.79 -8.29
N VAL A 119 4.10 -18.48 -9.44
CA VAL A 119 3.65 -19.48 -10.44
C VAL A 119 4.77 -19.76 -11.44
N LEU A 120 5.37 -18.72 -12.01
CA LEU A 120 6.44 -18.87 -12.99
C LEU A 120 7.84 -18.91 -12.36
N ARG A 121 7.97 -18.74 -11.03
CA ARG A 121 9.27 -18.79 -10.32
C ARG A 121 10.28 -17.79 -10.89
N ASP A 122 9.80 -16.61 -11.28
CA ASP A 122 10.56 -15.57 -11.97
C ASP A 122 11.19 -15.99 -13.32
N SER A 123 10.74 -17.13 -13.87
CA SER A 123 11.25 -17.69 -15.12
C SER A 123 10.62 -17.02 -16.33
N HIS A 124 11.39 -16.15 -16.99
CA HIS A 124 10.97 -15.51 -18.23
C HIS A 124 10.86 -16.52 -19.38
N SER A 125 11.64 -17.61 -19.36
CA SER A 125 11.55 -18.67 -20.38
C SER A 125 10.26 -19.49 -20.28
N ALA A 126 9.58 -19.48 -19.13
CA ALA A 126 8.30 -20.16 -18.94
C ALA A 126 7.09 -19.37 -19.49
N LEU A 127 7.27 -18.10 -19.87
CA LEU A 127 6.16 -17.24 -20.30
C LEU A 127 5.50 -17.71 -21.60
N THR A 128 6.28 -18.23 -22.56
CA THR A 128 5.74 -18.72 -23.84
C THR A 128 4.85 -19.94 -23.63
N GLU A 129 5.31 -20.91 -22.84
CA GLU A 129 4.53 -22.12 -22.50
C GLU A 129 3.29 -21.76 -21.66
N TYR A 130 3.44 -20.83 -20.71
CA TYR A 130 2.33 -20.31 -19.93
C TYR A 130 1.26 -19.66 -20.82
N ALA A 131 1.64 -18.81 -21.76
CA ALA A 131 0.71 -18.16 -22.67
C ALA A 131 -0.03 -19.16 -23.58
N ALA A 132 0.65 -20.21 -24.05
CA ALA A 132 0.03 -21.29 -24.81
C ALA A 132 -1.01 -22.05 -23.96
N THR A 133 -0.65 -22.40 -22.72
CA THR A 133 -1.54 -23.07 -21.77
C THR A 133 -2.74 -22.19 -21.43
N TYR A 134 -2.51 -20.90 -21.15
CA TYR A 134 -3.54 -19.91 -20.88
C TYR A 134 -4.55 -19.79 -22.03
N THR A 135 -4.05 -19.76 -23.27
CA THR A 135 -4.89 -19.71 -24.48
C THR A 135 -5.75 -20.97 -24.61
N HIS A 136 -5.15 -22.15 -24.42
CA HIS A 136 -5.86 -23.42 -24.49
C HIS A 136 -6.94 -23.55 -23.41
N THR A 137 -6.60 -23.25 -22.15
CA THR A 137 -7.56 -23.26 -21.03
C THR A 137 -8.70 -22.27 -21.27
N THR A 138 -8.41 -21.09 -21.82
CA THR A 138 -9.46 -20.10 -22.15
C THR A 138 -10.41 -20.64 -23.20
N ALA A 139 -9.90 -21.29 -24.26
CA ALA A 139 -10.74 -21.90 -25.29
C ALA A 139 -11.63 -23.01 -24.71
N ASP A 140 -11.10 -23.85 -23.84
CA ASP A 140 -11.87 -24.92 -23.18
C ASP A 140 -12.99 -24.33 -22.31
N VAL A 141 -12.69 -23.29 -21.52
CA VAL A 141 -13.68 -22.61 -20.67
C VAL A 141 -14.75 -21.91 -21.51
N VAL A 142 -14.39 -21.34 -22.67
CA VAL A 142 -15.36 -20.75 -23.62
C VAL A 142 -16.34 -21.82 -24.12
N CYS A 143 -15.84 -22.97 -24.59
CA CYS A 143 -16.67 -24.09 -25.04
C CYS A 143 -17.59 -24.60 -23.93
N GLN A 144 -17.06 -24.76 -22.71
CA GLN A 144 -17.84 -25.18 -21.55
C GLN A 144 -18.92 -24.15 -21.19
N SER A 145 -18.59 -22.85 -21.24
CA SER A 145 -19.52 -21.78 -20.92
C SER A 145 -20.66 -21.71 -21.92
N SER A 146 -20.38 -21.81 -23.23
CA SER A 146 -21.41 -21.93 -24.26
C SER A 146 -22.33 -23.13 -24.01
N SER A 147 -21.77 -24.30 -23.66
CA SER A 147 -22.55 -25.50 -23.41
C SER A 147 -23.42 -25.43 -22.14
N HIS A 148 -22.97 -24.75 -21.09
CA HIS A 148 -23.66 -24.73 -19.79
C HIS A 148 -24.60 -23.53 -19.62
N TYR A 149 -24.19 -22.37 -20.11
CA TYR A 149 -24.89 -21.09 -19.91
C TYR A 149 -25.51 -20.53 -21.20
N GLY A 150 -25.29 -21.19 -22.34
CA GLY A 150 -25.71 -20.72 -23.66
C GLY A 150 -24.68 -19.81 -24.32
N GLU A 151 -24.89 -19.50 -25.61
CA GLU A 151 -23.98 -18.62 -26.35
C GLU A 151 -24.09 -17.16 -25.86
N ALA A 152 -22.94 -16.55 -25.56
CA ALA A 152 -22.84 -15.10 -25.43
C ALA A 152 -22.68 -14.49 -26.82
N THR A 153 -23.63 -13.66 -27.23
CA THR A 153 -23.60 -12.98 -28.52
C THR A 153 -24.13 -11.55 -28.39
N GLY A 154 -23.60 -10.64 -29.20
CA GLY A 154 -24.03 -9.26 -29.26
C GLY A 154 -22.92 -8.36 -29.78
N ASP A 155 -23.21 -7.06 -29.85
CA ASP A 155 -22.25 -6.03 -30.24
C ASP A 155 -22.17 -4.97 -29.16
N LEU A 156 -20.96 -4.66 -28.70
CA LEU A 156 -20.68 -3.51 -27.84
C LEU A 156 -20.26 -2.32 -28.71
N LYS A 157 -21.00 -1.23 -28.60
CA LYS A 157 -20.63 0.06 -29.22
C LYS A 157 -19.86 0.92 -28.22
N LEU A 158 -18.62 1.29 -28.57
CA LEU A 158 -17.76 2.12 -27.73
C LEU A 158 -17.04 3.16 -28.59
N GLY A 159 -17.34 4.45 -28.41
CA GLY A 159 -16.59 5.53 -29.08
C GLY A 159 -16.57 5.44 -30.61
N GLY A 160 -17.58 4.84 -31.24
CA GLY A 160 -17.62 4.59 -32.69
C GLY A 160 -17.09 3.22 -33.13
N LEU A 161 -16.48 2.46 -32.22
CA LEU A 161 -16.08 1.07 -32.43
C LEU A 161 -17.27 0.13 -32.20
N SER A 162 -17.31 -0.98 -32.94
CA SER A 162 -18.23 -2.10 -32.72
C SER A 162 -17.40 -3.35 -32.44
N ILE A 163 -17.64 -3.99 -31.31
CA ILE A 163 -16.84 -5.12 -30.81
C ILE A 163 -17.79 -6.30 -30.56
N PRO A 164 -17.45 -7.51 -31.03
CA PRO A 164 -18.25 -8.70 -30.70
C PRO A 164 -18.23 -8.96 -29.19
N LEU A 165 -19.42 -9.11 -28.62
CA LEU A 165 -19.63 -9.60 -27.26
C LEU A 165 -19.82 -11.11 -27.31
N ASP A 166 -18.71 -11.84 -27.27
CA ASP A 166 -18.69 -13.30 -27.15
C ASP A 166 -17.96 -13.75 -25.88
N TRP A 167 -18.09 -15.05 -25.55
CA TRP A 167 -17.45 -15.62 -24.37
C TRP A 167 -15.92 -15.47 -24.40
N ARG A 168 -15.33 -15.44 -25.58
CA ARG A 168 -13.87 -15.32 -25.75
C ARG A 168 -13.39 -13.94 -25.34
N PHE A 169 -13.99 -12.89 -25.88
CA PHE A 169 -13.73 -11.50 -25.50
C PHE A 169 -13.94 -11.30 -24.00
N LEU A 170 -15.08 -11.76 -23.47
CA LEU A 170 -15.42 -11.63 -22.06
C LEU A 170 -14.41 -12.34 -21.15
N SER A 171 -13.95 -13.54 -21.53
CA SER A 171 -12.96 -14.30 -20.75
C SER A 171 -11.63 -13.57 -20.61
N TYR A 172 -11.11 -13.00 -21.71
CA TYR A 172 -9.88 -12.21 -21.66
C TYR A 172 -10.07 -10.91 -20.87
N LEU A 173 -11.19 -10.21 -21.10
CA LEU A 173 -11.50 -8.96 -20.41
C LEU A 173 -11.61 -9.16 -18.89
N PHE A 174 -12.39 -10.15 -18.44
CA PHE A 174 -12.58 -10.43 -17.02
C PHE A 174 -11.30 -10.87 -16.34
N THR A 175 -10.50 -11.70 -17.01
CA THR A 175 -9.19 -12.11 -16.50
C THR A 175 -8.27 -10.91 -16.32
N ALA A 176 -8.18 -10.02 -17.32
CA ALA A 176 -7.36 -8.81 -17.23
C ALA A 176 -7.84 -7.84 -16.14
N ILE A 177 -9.15 -7.64 -16.01
CA ILE A 177 -9.75 -6.82 -14.94
C ILE A 177 -9.46 -7.43 -13.56
N GLY A 178 -9.57 -8.75 -13.41
CA GLY A 178 -9.28 -9.46 -12.17
C GLY A 178 -7.84 -9.25 -11.72
N SER A 179 -6.89 -9.47 -12.63
CA SER A 179 -5.46 -9.25 -12.38
C SER A 179 -5.10 -7.79 -12.11
N SER A 180 -5.69 -6.87 -12.86
CA SER A 180 -5.56 -5.42 -12.60
C SER A 180 -6.06 -5.07 -11.19
N THR A 181 -7.20 -5.61 -10.78
CA THR A 181 -7.78 -5.37 -9.45
C THR A 181 -6.86 -5.83 -8.33
N LEU A 182 -6.32 -7.04 -8.43
CA LEU A 182 -5.37 -7.59 -7.46
C LEU A 182 -4.09 -6.75 -7.40
N THR A 183 -3.57 -6.34 -8.56
CA THR A 183 -2.36 -5.52 -8.69
C THR A 183 -2.55 -4.16 -8.02
N VAL A 184 -3.63 -3.45 -8.36
CA VAL A 184 -3.91 -2.10 -7.85
C VAL A 184 -4.18 -2.13 -6.36
N ARG A 185 -5.03 -3.04 -5.86
CA ARG A 185 -5.29 -3.14 -4.42
C ARG A 185 -4.03 -3.49 -3.63
N GLY A 186 -3.18 -4.37 -4.16
CA GLY A 186 -1.88 -4.67 -3.55
C GLY A 186 -0.94 -3.47 -3.53
N SER A 187 -0.81 -2.78 -4.67
CA SER A 187 0.02 -1.59 -4.82
C SER A 187 -0.43 -0.45 -3.90
N ASP A 188 -1.73 -0.14 -3.89
CA ASP A 188 -2.30 0.94 -3.09
C ASP A 188 -2.19 0.64 -1.59
N LYS A 189 -2.37 -0.63 -1.18
CA LYS A 189 -2.10 -1.05 0.22
C LYS A 189 -0.67 -0.70 0.65
N SER A 190 0.32 -1.02 -0.17
CA SER A 190 1.73 -0.73 0.17
C SER A 190 2.07 0.76 0.06
N ALA A 191 1.54 1.45 -0.95
CA ALA A 191 1.82 2.86 -1.17
C ALA A 191 1.18 3.76 -0.11
N TYR A 192 -0.11 3.54 0.18
CA TYR A 192 -0.84 4.31 1.19
C TYR A 192 -0.42 3.92 2.60
N GLY A 193 -0.19 2.62 2.87
CA GLY A 193 0.33 2.17 4.16
C GLY A 193 1.59 2.93 4.56
N LYS A 194 2.66 2.82 3.77
CA LYS A 194 3.93 3.50 4.06
C LYS A 194 3.82 5.01 4.15
N LEU A 195 3.01 5.61 3.28
CA LEU A 195 2.79 7.05 3.30
C LEU A 195 2.17 7.49 4.63
N PHE A 196 1.07 6.84 5.03
CA PHE A 196 0.34 7.22 6.22
C PHE A 196 1.06 6.79 7.51
N GLU A 197 1.87 5.73 7.50
CA GLU A 197 2.76 5.37 8.61
C GLU A 197 3.65 6.58 9.00
N HIS A 198 4.33 7.19 8.02
CA HIS A 198 5.15 8.39 8.24
C HIS A 198 4.33 9.62 8.65
N LEU A 199 3.21 9.88 7.97
CA LEU A 199 2.39 11.05 8.28
C LEU A 199 1.82 10.98 9.70
N ILE A 200 1.36 9.81 10.13
CA ILE A 200 0.79 9.60 11.46
C ILE A 200 1.87 9.67 12.53
N LEU A 201 3.01 8.99 12.35
CA LEU A 201 4.10 9.04 13.32
C LEU A 201 4.73 10.44 13.41
N GLY A 202 4.99 11.08 12.27
CA GLY A 202 5.54 12.43 12.22
C GLY A 202 4.61 13.43 12.93
N SER A 203 3.31 13.36 12.63
CA SER A 203 2.32 14.21 13.30
C SER A 203 2.22 13.89 14.79
N LEU A 204 2.15 12.62 15.16
CA LEU A 204 2.08 12.19 16.57
C LEU A 204 3.25 12.73 17.37
N LEU A 205 4.48 12.52 16.91
CA LEU A 205 5.69 12.91 17.64
C LEU A 205 5.83 14.44 17.70
N THR A 206 5.42 15.15 16.64
CA THR A 206 5.36 16.61 16.65
C THR A 206 4.35 17.13 17.68
N ILE A 207 3.15 16.53 17.74
CA ILE A 207 2.12 16.85 18.74
C ILE A 207 2.67 16.61 20.15
N MET A 208 3.43 15.53 20.37
CA MET A 208 4.09 15.23 21.66
C MET A 208 5.24 16.20 22.00
N GLY A 209 5.52 17.20 21.15
CA GLY A 209 6.52 18.24 21.38
C GLY A 209 7.92 17.89 20.88
N PHE A 210 8.09 16.81 20.12
CA PHE A 210 9.38 16.48 19.50
C PHE A 210 9.56 17.25 18.19
N ARG A 211 10.77 17.75 17.96
CA ARG A 211 11.14 18.44 16.73
C ARG A 211 11.62 17.44 15.68
N PHE A 212 11.07 17.51 14.48
CA PHE A 212 11.52 16.71 13.35
C PHE A 212 12.92 17.16 12.89
N VAL A 213 13.84 16.20 12.73
CA VAL A 213 15.21 16.44 12.25
C VAL A 213 15.62 15.39 11.22
N PRO A 214 16.55 15.71 10.30
CA PRO A 214 17.13 14.70 9.43
C PRO A 214 17.89 13.65 10.23
N LYS A 215 17.87 12.42 9.72
CA LYS A 215 18.56 11.29 10.32
C LYS A 215 20.08 11.54 10.32
N GLY A 216 20.73 11.17 11.42
CA GLY A 216 22.18 11.37 11.60
C GLY A 216 22.58 12.78 12.03
N THR A 217 21.65 13.73 12.10
CA THR A 217 21.88 15.08 12.61
C THR A 217 21.00 15.41 13.83
N PRO A 218 21.12 14.68 14.95
CA PRO A 218 20.24 14.88 16.11
C PRO A 218 20.49 16.21 16.84
N GLY A 219 21.54 16.97 16.51
CA GLY A 219 21.89 18.22 17.18
C GLY A 219 22.24 17.99 18.66
N ASP A 220 21.57 18.70 19.55
CA ASP A 220 21.68 18.48 21.00
C ASP A 220 21.00 17.18 21.48
N GLY A 221 20.21 16.54 20.60
CA GLY A 221 19.51 15.28 20.86
C GLY A 221 18.36 15.41 21.85
N ARG A 222 17.88 16.63 22.13
CA ARG A 222 16.81 16.86 23.11
C ARG A 222 15.47 17.05 22.42
N MET A 223 14.49 16.22 22.78
CA MET A 223 13.13 16.28 22.21
C MET A 223 13.16 16.34 20.67
N VAL A 224 13.92 15.45 20.05
CA VAL A 224 14.01 15.35 18.58
C VAL A 224 13.53 14.00 18.08
N PHE A 225 13.08 13.93 16.84
CA PHE A 225 12.77 12.66 16.18
C PHE A 225 13.12 12.69 14.70
N TRP A 226 13.32 11.51 14.13
CA TRP A 226 13.42 11.30 12.69
C TRP A 226 12.59 10.09 12.28
N LEU A 227 12.24 10.06 11.00
CA LEU A 227 11.54 8.96 10.35
C LEU A 227 12.55 8.07 9.62
N SER A 228 12.20 6.81 9.39
CA SER A 228 13.07 5.90 8.63
C SER A 228 13.16 6.29 7.15
N GLU A 229 14.32 6.04 6.54
CA GLU A 229 14.52 6.21 5.11
C GLU A 229 14.20 4.91 4.35
N ARG A 230 13.72 5.04 3.12
CA ARG A 230 13.42 3.87 2.27
C ARG A 230 14.70 3.07 1.97
N GLY A 231 14.72 1.79 2.38
CA GLY A 231 15.71 0.81 1.93
C GLY A 231 16.69 0.32 2.98
N ALA A 232 16.66 0.85 4.20
CA ALA A 232 17.40 0.27 5.32
C ALA A 232 16.74 -1.07 5.70
N LYS A 233 17.50 -2.17 5.59
CA LYS A 233 16.99 -3.54 5.79
C LYS A 233 16.48 -3.81 7.22
N ARG A 234 16.77 -2.94 8.19
CA ARG A 234 16.46 -3.11 9.63
C ARG A 234 16.37 -1.75 10.36
N GLU A 235 15.31 -0.99 10.14
CA GLU A 235 15.03 0.24 10.91
C GLU A 235 13.57 0.30 11.36
N SER A 236 13.33 0.95 12.50
CA SER A 236 11.99 1.28 13.00
C SER A 236 11.44 2.49 12.24
N ASP A 237 10.13 2.54 12.02
CA ASP A 237 9.47 3.57 11.20
C ASP A 237 9.75 5.00 11.70
N ALA A 238 9.90 5.19 13.01
CA ALA A 238 10.45 6.41 13.60
C ALA A 238 11.35 6.12 14.81
N THR A 239 12.16 7.10 15.18
CA THR A 239 12.92 7.11 16.44
C THR A 239 12.87 8.50 17.04
N CYS A 240 12.60 8.59 18.35
CA CYS A 240 12.68 9.84 19.10
C CYS A 240 13.74 9.75 20.21
N LEU A 241 14.32 10.91 20.52
CA LEU A 241 15.25 11.11 21.63
C LEU A 241 14.67 12.16 22.56
N PHE A 242 14.53 11.82 23.83
CA PHE A 242 14.18 12.79 24.87
C PHE A 242 15.41 13.63 25.26
N GLN A 243 16.55 12.95 25.37
CA GLN A 243 17.88 13.51 25.61
C GLN A 243 18.93 12.52 25.07
N LYS A 244 20.21 12.94 25.00
CA LYS A 244 21.31 12.05 24.61
C LYS A 244 21.32 10.78 25.49
N GLY A 245 21.35 9.61 24.86
CA GLY A 245 21.37 8.32 25.57
C GLY A 245 19.99 7.76 25.93
N THR A 246 18.90 8.50 25.73
CA THR A 246 17.53 8.07 26.09
C THR A 246 16.55 8.31 24.96
N GLY A 247 16.02 7.23 24.39
CA GLY A 247 15.14 7.29 23.22
C GLY A 247 14.20 6.10 23.09
N ILE A 248 13.20 6.26 22.23
CA ILE A 248 12.19 5.24 21.93
C ILE A 248 12.11 5.05 20.42
N ARG A 249 11.97 3.79 20.01
CA ARG A 249 11.70 3.41 18.63
C ARG A 249 10.20 3.22 18.45
N PHE A 250 9.69 3.64 17.30
CA PHE A 250 8.30 3.44 16.92
C PHE A 250 8.23 2.59 15.67
N ASP A 251 7.38 1.59 15.71
CA ASP A 251 6.95 0.84 14.53
C ASP A 251 5.42 0.91 14.48
N ILE A 252 4.88 1.19 13.29
CA ILE A 252 3.45 1.30 13.06
C ILE A 252 3.03 0.37 11.92
N GLY A 253 1.84 -0.23 12.04
CA GLY A 253 1.32 -1.07 10.99
C GLY A 253 -0.20 -1.14 10.98
N PHE A 254 -0.80 -0.95 9.81
CA PHE A 254 -2.23 -1.15 9.57
C PHE A 254 -2.58 -2.65 9.45
N ILE A 255 -2.35 -3.39 10.55
CA ILE A 255 -2.47 -4.85 10.66
C ILE A 255 -3.85 -5.23 11.20
N GLY A 256 -4.63 -5.97 10.41
CA GLY A 256 -5.95 -6.45 10.81
C GLY A 256 -5.90 -7.69 11.71
N ARG A 257 -7.03 -7.96 12.40
CA ARG A 257 -7.21 -8.96 13.49
C ARG A 257 -6.73 -10.41 13.24
N GLY A 258 -6.42 -10.79 12.00
CA GLY A 258 -5.99 -12.14 11.62
C GLY A 258 -4.50 -12.31 11.36
N ASN A 259 -3.69 -11.26 11.49
CA ASN A 259 -2.26 -11.31 11.14
C ASN A 259 -1.36 -11.12 12.36
N SER A 260 -1.65 -11.82 13.46
CA SER A 260 -0.88 -11.71 14.71
C SER A 260 0.59 -12.11 14.55
N GLU A 261 0.91 -12.96 13.57
CA GLU A 261 2.28 -13.30 13.19
C GLU A 261 3.06 -12.06 12.71
N ILE A 262 2.44 -11.20 11.89
CA ILE A 262 3.09 -9.97 11.39
C ILE A 262 3.35 -9.00 12.54
N THR A 263 2.44 -8.92 13.51
CA THR A 263 2.67 -8.12 14.70
C THR A 263 3.79 -8.71 15.54
N LEU A 264 3.80 -10.02 15.76
CA LEU A 264 4.85 -10.69 16.53
C LEU A 264 6.23 -10.49 15.89
N ASP A 265 6.33 -10.60 14.56
CA ASP A 265 7.55 -10.31 13.81
C ASP A 265 8.03 -8.86 13.99
N LYS A 266 7.14 -7.89 14.21
CA LYS A 266 7.51 -6.51 14.56
C LYS A 266 7.98 -6.38 16.01
N VAL A 267 7.38 -7.12 16.96
CA VAL A 267 7.80 -7.16 18.37
C VAL A 267 9.21 -7.73 18.50
N THR A 268 9.49 -8.86 17.86
CA THR A 268 10.78 -9.54 18.01
C THR A 268 11.89 -8.92 17.16
N ARG A 269 11.56 -7.95 16.28
CA ARG A 269 12.49 -7.39 15.27
C ARG A 269 13.67 -6.62 15.87
N PHE A 270 13.50 -6.03 17.05
CA PHE A 270 14.48 -5.12 17.67
C PHE A 270 15.08 -5.66 18.97
N GLU A 271 14.87 -6.94 19.29
CA GLU A 271 15.34 -7.62 20.50
C GLU A 271 16.86 -7.51 20.77
N HIS A 272 17.67 -7.07 19.79
CA HIS A 272 19.14 -7.16 19.84
C HIS A 272 19.90 -5.89 19.41
N ASP A 273 19.25 -4.73 19.33
CA ASP A 273 19.92 -3.50 18.90
C ASP A 273 19.93 -2.40 19.98
N PRO A 274 21.00 -2.34 20.81
CA PRO A 274 21.12 -1.38 21.90
C PRO A 274 21.56 0.02 21.43
N MET A 275 21.69 0.25 20.11
CA MET A 275 22.31 1.46 19.57
C MET A 275 21.33 2.32 18.79
N ILE A 276 21.08 3.54 19.24
CA ILE A 276 20.46 4.58 18.40
C ILE A 276 21.56 5.53 17.94
N ALA A 277 21.72 5.68 16.61
CA ALA A 277 22.68 6.61 16.00
C ALA A 277 24.12 6.45 16.55
N GLY A 278 24.56 5.21 16.80
CA GLY A 278 25.90 4.90 17.32
C GLY A 278 26.10 5.15 18.82
N VAL A 279 25.04 5.47 19.57
CA VAL A 279 25.07 5.69 21.01
C VAL A 279 24.32 4.55 21.71
N SER A 280 24.91 3.99 22.76
CA SER A 280 24.23 3.01 23.61
C SER A 280 23.08 3.69 24.33
N THR A 281 21.87 3.22 24.06
CA THR A 281 20.62 3.79 24.58
C THR A 281 19.83 2.70 25.28
N SER A 282 19.16 3.04 26.39
CA SER A 282 18.09 2.19 26.91
C SER A 282 16.88 2.30 25.97
N THR A 283 16.87 1.49 24.91
CA THR A 283 15.82 1.52 23.90
C THR A 283 14.62 0.70 24.32
N ARG A 284 13.47 1.37 24.40
CA ARG A 284 12.15 0.73 24.35
C ARG A 284 11.56 0.90 22.95
N THR A 285 10.75 -0.07 22.54
CA THR A 285 10.00 0.00 21.29
C THR A 285 8.51 0.13 21.60
N ILE A 286 7.86 1.11 20.97
CA ILE A 286 6.41 1.24 20.94
C ILE A 286 5.92 0.77 19.59
N ILE A 287 5.03 -0.22 19.58
CA ILE A 287 4.50 -0.85 18.38
C ILE A 287 3.01 -0.52 18.28
N ILE A 288 2.64 0.21 17.25
CA ILE A 288 1.28 0.69 17.04
C ILE A 288 0.64 -0.15 15.93
N VAL A 289 -0.44 -0.86 16.27
CA VAL A 289 -1.16 -1.73 15.32
C VAL A 289 -2.61 -1.34 15.17
N ASP A 290 -3.25 -1.63 14.04
CA ASP A 290 -4.69 -1.34 13.87
C ASP A 290 -5.52 -2.11 14.90
N ARG A 291 -5.47 -3.45 14.88
CA ARG A 291 -6.19 -4.26 15.87
C ARG A 291 -5.59 -5.64 16.10
N LEU A 292 -5.55 -6.07 17.36
CA LEU A 292 -5.17 -7.42 17.75
C LEU A 292 -6.38 -8.35 17.80
N GLY A 293 -6.14 -9.65 17.60
CA GLY A 293 -7.15 -10.68 17.84
C GLY A 293 -7.37 -10.88 19.34
N GLU A 294 -8.60 -11.19 19.75
CA GLU A 294 -9.01 -11.33 21.17
C GLU A 294 -8.21 -12.39 21.95
N LYS A 295 -7.59 -13.35 21.25
CA LYS A 295 -6.75 -14.42 21.83
C LYS A 295 -5.24 -14.18 21.62
N SER A 296 -4.84 -12.99 21.22
CA SER A 296 -3.44 -12.68 20.92
C SER A 296 -2.61 -12.62 22.21
N THR A 297 -1.48 -13.32 22.23
CA THR A 297 -0.48 -13.25 23.31
C THR A 297 0.58 -12.17 23.05
N VAL A 298 0.38 -11.33 22.03
CA VAL A 298 1.38 -10.37 21.55
C VAL A 298 1.64 -9.27 22.58
N GLU A 299 0.60 -8.71 23.21
CA GLU A 299 0.76 -7.71 24.29
C GLU A 299 1.56 -8.28 25.47
N ALA A 300 1.23 -9.50 25.92
CA ALA A 300 1.96 -10.17 26.99
C ALA A 300 3.42 -10.49 26.62
N SER A 301 3.70 -10.72 25.34
CA SER A 301 5.05 -10.95 24.85
C SER A 301 5.85 -9.66 24.80
N ALA A 302 5.29 -8.57 24.26
CA ALA A 302 5.92 -7.26 24.24
C ALA A 302 6.22 -6.74 25.67
N ASN A 303 5.25 -6.84 26.58
CA ASN A 303 5.43 -6.41 27.97
C ASN A 303 6.57 -7.17 28.68
N ARG A 304 6.76 -8.47 28.38
CA ARG A 304 7.90 -9.25 28.91
C ARG A 304 9.25 -8.75 28.40
N MET A 305 9.27 -8.13 27.23
CA MET A 305 10.47 -7.55 26.61
C MET A 305 10.69 -6.08 27.02
N GLY A 306 9.75 -5.48 27.75
CA GLY A 306 9.78 -4.06 28.10
C GLY A 306 9.32 -3.13 26.97
N ASP A 307 8.73 -3.70 25.92
CA ASP A 307 8.12 -3.01 24.78
C ASP A 307 6.61 -2.86 24.99
N SER A 308 6.01 -1.86 24.33
CA SER A 308 4.59 -1.56 24.47
C SER A 308 3.87 -1.73 23.14
N VAL A 309 2.80 -2.53 23.11
CA VAL A 309 1.94 -2.69 21.93
C VAL A 309 0.65 -1.91 22.15
N LEU A 310 0.36 -0.97 21.25
CA LEU A 310 -0.80 -0.09 21.31
C LEU A 310 -1.72 -0.32 20.10
N GLN A 311 -3.03 -0.28 20.31
CA GLN A 311 -4.01 -0.53 19.25
C GLN A 311 -4.67 0.78 18.77
N MET A 312 -4.52 1.12 17.50
CA MET A 312 -5.09 2.33 16.88
C MET A 312 -6.63 2.30 16.88
N SER A 313 -7.23 1.12 16.79
CA SER A 313 -8.70 0.98 16.83
C SER A 313 -9.31 1.28 18.20
N MET A 314 -8.49 1.49 19.24
CA MET A 314 -8.95 2.04 20.51
C MET A 314 -9.08 3.55 20.37
N GLN A 315 -10.20 4.10 20.83
CA GLN A 315 -10.41 5.55 20.80
C GLN A 315 -9.27 6.24 21.54
N TYR A 316 -8.70 7.26 20.90
CA TYR A 316 -7.69 8.13 21.48
C TYR A 316 -6.40 7.44 21.92
N TRP A 317 -5.91 6.48 21.12
CA TRP A 317 -4.61 5.82 21.33
C TRP A 317 -3.40 6.79 21.51
N PRO A 318 -3.36 8.04 20.99
CA PRO A 318 -2.29 8.99 21.31
C PRO A 318 -2.17 9.30 22.81
N ARG A 319 -3.24 9.17 23.60
CA ARG A 319 -3.15 9.26 25.07
C ARG A 319 -2.33 8.15 25.69
N GLN A 320 -2.47 6.94 25.15
CA GLN A 320 -1.67 5.80 25.61
C GLN A 320 -0.20 6.03 25.26
N VAL A 321 0.10 6.55 24.07
CA VAL A 321 1.47 6.96 23.72
C VAL A 321 2.01 7.99 24.70
N ALA A 322 1.24 9.05 25.02
CA ALA A 322 1.68 10.06 25.99
C ALA A 322 2.00 9.45 27.36
N ARG A 323 1.21 8.46 27.82
CA ARG A 323 1.46 7.72 29.07
C ARG A 323 2.74 6.89 28.99
N GLU A 324 2.96 6.15 27.90
CA GLU A 324 4.19 5.37 27.68
C GLU A 324 5.44 6.27 27.65
N LEU A 325 5.33 7.45 27.02
CA LEU A 325 6.37 8.47 27.01
C LEU A 325 6.65 9.00 28.43
N ASN A 326 5.62 9.32 29.22
CA ASN A 326 5.76 9.80 30.60
C ASN A 326 6.37 8.73 31.53
N LEU A 327 6.00 7.46 31.34
CA LEU A 327 6.57 6.35 32.10
C LEU A 327 8.05 6.11 31.76
N THR A 328 8.44 6.35 30.52
CA THR A 328 9.81 6.06 30.04
C THR A 328 10.74 7.26 30.20
N PHE A 329 10.25 8.48 30.00
CA PHE A 329 11.02 9.71 30.07
C PHE A 329 10.68 10.50 31.33
N SER A 330 11.59 10.44 32.31
CA SER A 330 11.45 11.21 33.54
C SER A 330 11.34 12.71 33.24
N GLY A 331 10.23 13.32 33.66
CA GLY A 331 9.94 14.74 33.44
C GLY A 331 9.22 15.07 32.13
N PHE A 332 8.86 14.09 31.30
CA PHE A 332 7.98 14.33 30.15
C PHE A 332 6.58 14.74 30.63
N GLN A 333 6.09 15.86 30.14
CA GLN A 333 4.76 16.40 30.47
C GLN A 333 4.03 16.72 29.18
N HIS A 334 2.74 16.38 29.13
CA HIS A 334 1.93 16.64 27.95
C HIS A 334 0.44 16.79 28.32
N PRO A 335 -0.32 17.71 27.67
CA PRO A 335 -1.75 17.90 27.95
C PRO A 335 -2.61 16.64 27.82
N LEU A 336 -2.21 15.69 26.95
CA LEU A 336 -2.94 14.43 26.78
C LEU A 336 -2.89 13.50 28.01
N LEU A 337 -1.97 13.72 28.96
CA LEU A 337 -1.88 12.93 30.18
C LEU A 337 -3.11 13.12 31.08
N SER A 338 -3.61 14.35 31.16
CA SER A 338 -4.77 14.73 31.97
C SER A 338 -6.08 14.82 31.19
N ALA A 339 -6.03 14.80 29.86
CA ALA A 339 -7.22 14.93 29.02
C ALA A 339 -8.22 13.77 29.20
N ASN A 340 -9.50 14.11 29.21
CA ASN A 340 -10.60 13.15 29.08
C ASN A 340 -10.97 12.91 27.59
N ASP A 341 -11.88 11.98 27.34
CA ASP A 341 -12.26 11.56 25.98
C ASP A 341 -12.87 12.70 25.14
N GLN A 342 -13.60 13.63 25.77
CA GLN A 342 -14.20 14.78 25.09
C GLN A 342 -13.16 15.85 24.73
N GLU A 343 -12.11 15.98 25.55
CA GLU A 343 -11.04 16.96 25.35
C GLU A 343 -9.99 16.48 24.34
N THR A 344 -9.80 15.16 24.23
CA THR A 344 -8.69 14.58 23.48
C THR A 344 -8.75 14.90 22.00
N GLY A 345 -9.91 14.69 21.36
CA GLY A 345 -10.11 15.02 19.95
C GLY A 345 -9.79 16.49 19.65
N PRO A 346 -10.40 17.45 20.35
CA PRO A 346 -10.10 18.88 20.19
C PRO A 346 -8.62 19.24 20.40
N ILE A 347 -7.94 18.66 21.38
CA ILE A 347 -6.50 18.88 21.62
C ILE A 347 -5.68 18.42 20.42
N ILE A 348 -5.92 17.19 19.95
CA ILE A 348 -5.21 16.62 18.79
C ILE A 348 -5.48 17.45 17.54
N ARG A 349 -6.75 17.85 17.32
CA ARG A 349 -7.13 18.64 16.14
C ARG A 349 -6.39 19.96 16.09
N ARG A 350 -6.39 20.71 17.20
CA ARG A 350 -5.69 22.01 17.27
C ARG A 350 -4.20 21.85 17.06
N ALA A 351 -3.60 20.84 17.69
CA ALA A 351 -2.17 20.57 17.52
C ALA A 351 -1.83 20.19 16.07
N LEU A 352 -2.67 19.39 15.40
CA LEU A 352 -2.49 19.02 13.98
C LEU A 352 -2.56 20.20 13.01
N ASP A 353 -3.35 21.24 13.34
CA ASP A 353 -3.44 22.43 12.49
C ASP A 353 -2.10 23.21 12.46
N GLU A 354 -1.26 23.06 13.49
CA GLU A 354 0.09 23.64 13.57
C GLU A 354 1.18 22.73 12.96
N VAL A 355 0.84 21.50 12.59
CA VAL A 355 1.79 20.55 12.00
C VAL A 355 1.95 20.82 10.51
N GLU A 356 3.21 21.01 10.09
CA GLU A 356 3.65 21.03 8.69
C GLU A 356 3.63 19.62 8.09
N ILE A 357 2.44 19.04 7.96
CA ILE A 357 2.24 17.60 7.69
C ILE A 357 2.93 17.09 6.42
N LEU A 358 3.15 17.97 5.44
CA LEU A 358 3.80 17.60 4.19
C LEU A 358 5.33 17.46 4.31
N SER A 359 5.95 17.94 5.40
CA SER A 359 7.39 17.78 5.64
C SER A 359 7.79 16.33 5.93
N PHE A 360 6.84 15.43 6.17
CA PHE A 360 7.10 14.02 6.50
C PHE A 360 7.13 13.09 5.28
N VAL A 361 7.14 13.64 4.07
CA VAL A 361 6.94 12.88 2.82
C VAL A 361 8.10 13.05 1.84
N GLU A 362 9.28 13.41 2.34
CA GLU A 362 10.50 13.54 1.54
C GLU A 362 11.03 12.18 1.07
#